data_AF-A0A521DW31-F1
#
_entry.id   AF-A0A521DW31-F1
#
_cell.length_a   1.000
_cell.length_b   1.000
_cell.length_c   1.000
_cell.angle_alpha   90.00
_cell.angle_beta   90.00
_cell.angle_gamma   90.00
#
_symmetry.space_group_name_H-M   'P 1'
#
loop_
_entity.id
_entity.type
_entity.pdbx_description
1 polymer ?
#
loop_
_entity_poly.entity_id
_entity_poly.type
_entity_poly.pdbx_seq_one_letter_code
_entity_poly.pdbx_strand_id
1 'polypeptide(L)'
;MGKKDKNKKDIVWFGMKLTPEEKAKIKLLAERKGVSQKEAIMNLVNEEVVEYKIEPTPGSLLDRAKHLVGSVEGPGDLSTNPKYMEDFGKDSLS
;
A
#
# COMPACT_ATOMS: atom_id res chain seq x y z
N MET A 1 -7.94 -25.56 34.19
CA MET A 1 -6.96 -24.46 34.22
C MET A 1 -7.16 -23.59 32.99
N GLY A 2 -7.66 -22.37 33.18
CA GLY A 2 -8.15 -21.49 32.12
C GLY A 2 -7.03 -21.03 31.18
N LYS A 3 -7.29 -21.12 29.88
CA LYS A 3 -6.50 -20.44 28.85
C LYS A 3 -6.74 -18.94 29.04
N LYS A 4 -5.80 -18.28 29.72
CA LYS A 4 -5.76 -16.83 29.91
C LYS A 4 -5.80 -16.15 28.54
N ASP A 5 -6.76 -15.23 28.40
CA ASP A 5 -6.93 -14.27 27.32
C ASP A 5 -5.61 -13.55 27.02
N LYS A 6 -4.92 -14.00 25.96
CA LYS A 6 -3.70 -13.32 25.50
C LYS A 6 -4.11 -12.12 24.66
N ASN A 7 -3.76 -10.94 25.15
CA ASN A 7 -3.71 -9.66 24.43
C ASN A 7 -5.05 -8.97 24.09
N LYS A 8 -5.74 -8.43 25.11
CA LYS A 8 -6.42 -7.14 24.94
C LYS A 8 -5.33 -6.05 24.86
N LYS A 9 -4.70 -5.93 23.68
CA LYS A 9 -3.68 -4.91 23.37
C LYS A 9 -4.24 -3.52 23.68
N ASP A 10 -3.41 -2.63 24.21
CA ASP A 10 -3.74 -1.27 24.64
C ASP A 10 -4.62 -0.52 23.63
N ILE A 11 -5.94 -0.54 23.84
CA ILE A 11 -6.89 0.19 22.98
C ILE A 11 -6.91 1.64 23.46
N VAL A 12 -6.29 2.52 22.70
CA VAL A 12 -6.36 3.97 22.94
C VAL A 12 -7.54 4.56 22.15
N TRP A 13 -8.33 5.42 22.81
CA TRP A 13 -9.39 6.16 22.15
C TRP A 13 -8.80 7.25 21.25
N PHE A 14 -9.18 7.25 19.97
CA PHE A 14 -8.78 8.26 19.01
C PHE A 14 -10.00 8.98 18.46
N GLY A 15 -10.16 10.25 18.82
CA GLY A 15 -11.19 11.14 18.29
C GLY A 15 -10.60 12.07 17.24
N MET A 16 -11.25 12.16 16.08
CA MET A 16 -10.86 13.04 14.99
C MET A 16 -12.01 13.99 14.64
N LYS A 17 -11.71 15.27 14.44
CA LYS A 17 -12.65 16.22 13.86
C LYS A 17 -12.67 16.00 12.35
N LEU A 18 -13.85 15.76 11.81
CA LEU A 18 -14.09 15.50 10.41
C LEU A 18 -15.16 16.46 9.91
N THR A 19 -14.96 16.99 8.71
CA THR A 19 -16.04 17.66 7.98
C THR A 19 -17.09 16.63 7.54
N PRO A 20 -18.33 17.06 7.25
CA PRO A 20 -19.37 16.17 6.72
C PRO A 20 -18.95 15.47 5.42
N GLU A 21 -18.20 16.17 4.56
CA GLU A 21 -17.71 15.63 3.30
C GLU A 21 -16.66 14.53 3.49
N GLU A 22 -15.70 14.73 4.40
CA GLU A 22 -14.67 13.70 4.70
C GLU A 22 -15.32 12.44 5.27
N LYS A 23 -16.31 12.61 6.16
CA LYS A 23 -17.08 11.49 6.70
C LYS A 23 -17.83 10.73 5.60
N ALA A 24 -18.40 11.45 4.62
CA ALA A 24 -19.08 10.82 3.49
C ALA A 24 -18.11 10.04 2.60
N LYS A 25 -16.93 10.58 2.34
CA LYS A 25 -15.86 9.91 1.57
C LYS A 25 -15.38 8.63 2.27
N ILE A 26 -15.16 8.68 3.58
CA ILE A 26 -14.78 7.51 4.39
C ILE A 26 -15.88 6.43 4.33
N LYS A 27 -17.15 6.83 4.44
CA LYS A 27 -18.28 5.90 4.35
C LYS A 27 -18.33 5.22 2.98
N LEU A 28 -18.20 6.00 1.90
CA LEU A 28 -18.20 5.46 0.53
C LEU A 28 -17.03 4.50 0.31
N LEU A 29 -15.84 4.83 0.82
CA LEU A 29 -14.67 3.96 0.76
C LEU A 29 -14.89 2.64 1.50
N ALA A 30 -15.47 2.71 2.70
CA ALA A 30 -15.79 1.56 3.52
C ALA A 30 -16.82 0.64 2.83
N GLU A 31 -17.88 1.21 2.24
CA GLU A 31 -18.88 0.48 1.45
C GLU A 31 -18.25 -0.22 0.23
N ARG A 32 -17.40 0.48 -0.52
CA ARG A 32 -16.68 -0.09 -1.69
C ARG A 32 -15.77 -1.26 -1.30
N LYS A 33 -15.11 -1.18 -0.15
CA LYS A 33 -14.21 -2.23 0.35
C LYS A 33 -14.96 -3.31 1.17
N GLY A 34 -16.24 -3.14 1.47
CA GLY A 34 -17.04 -4.08 2.27
C GLY A 34 -16.57 -4.19 3.74
N VAL A 35 -15.96 -3.15 4.28
CA VAL A 35 -15.36 -3.14 5.63
C VAL A 35 -15.93 -2.01 6.48
N SER A 36 -15.60 -1.96 7.77
CA SER A 36 -15.98 -0.83 8.63
C SER A 36 -15.18 0.44 8.28
N GLN A 37 -15.73 1.62 8.62
CA GLN A 37 -15.03 2.90 8.42
C GLN A 37 -13.67 2.95 9.11
N LYS A 38 -13.59 2.37 10.32
CA LYS A 38 -12.32 2.26 11.07
C LYS A 38 -11.31 1.41 10.30
N GLU A 39 -11.71 0.23 9.83
CA GLU A 39 -10.82 -0.66 9.08
C GLU A 39 -10.36 -0.02 7.78
N ALA A 40 -11.26 0.67 7.06
CA ALA A 40 -10.89 1.38 5.84
C ALA A 40 -9.77 2.41 6.09
N ILE A 41 -9.87 3.20 7.17
CA ILE A 41 -8.84 4.18 7.54
C ILE A 41 -7.56 3.48 7.98
N MET A 42 -7.66 2.50 8.88
CA MET A 42 -6.47 1.81 9.41
C MET A 42 -5.72 1.04 8.32
N ASN A 43 -6.44 0.48 7.34
CA ASN A 43 -5.81 -0.19 6.20
C ASN A 43 -5.01 0.81 5.36
N LEU A 44 -5.55 2.00 5.07
CA LEU A 44 -4.80 3.03 4.35
C LEU A 44 -3.57 3.51 5.13
N VAL A 45 -3.71 3.72 6.44
CA VAL A 45 -2.56 4.10 7.29
C VAL A 45 -1.49 3.00 7.27
N ASN A 46 -1.89 1.73 7.36
CA ASN A 46 -0.95 0.63 7.29
C ASN A 46 -0.33 0.52 5.89
N GLU A 47 -1.09 0.70 4.81
CA GLU A 47 -0.56 0.69 3.43
C GLU A 47 0.48 1.79 3.21
N GLU A 48 0.29 2.97 3.80
CA GLU A 48 1.21 4.11 3.66
C GLU A 48 2.45 4.00 4.58
N VAL A 49 2.26 3.51 5.81
CA VAL A 49 3.32 3.48 6.83
C VAL A 49 4.14 2.19 6.79
N VAL A 50 3.54 1.08 6.35
CA VAL A 50 4.27 -0.19 6.18
C VAL A 50 4.98 -0.13 4.84
N GLU A 51 6.30 0.07 4.87
CA GLU A 51 7.16 -0.35 3.76
C GLU A 51 6.81 -1.80 3.43
N TYR A 52 6.29 -2.04 2.22
CA TYR A 52 6.02 -3.37 1.70
C TYR A 52 7.33 -4.16 1.62
N LYS A 53 7.71 -4.82 2.72
CA LYS A 53 8.72 -5.86 2.71
C LYS A 53 8.09 -7.10 2.12
N ILE A 54 8.11 -7.18 0.79
CA ILE A 54 7.70 -8.37 0.07
C ILE A 54 8.83 -9.38 0.23
N GLU A 55 8.66 -10.32 1.16
CA GLU A 55 9.55 -11.47 1.23
C GLU A 55 9.25 -12.41 0.04
N PRO A 56 10.23 -12.69 -0.82
CA PRO A 56 10.01 -13.51 -2.00
C PRO A 56 9.69 -14.94 -1.59
N THR A 57 8.51 -15.43 -1.96
CA THR A 57 8.15 -16.83 -1.75
C THR A 57 8.92 -17.72 -2.73
N PRO A 58 9.51 -18.85 -2.29
CA PRO A 58 10.28 -19.72 -3.17
C PRO A 58 9.48 -20.17 -4.41
N GLY A 59 10.06 -19.99 -5.59
CA GLY A 59 9.42 -20.35 -6.86
C GLY A 59 8.42 -19.34 -7.43
N SER A 60 8.14 -18.25 -6.71
CA SER A 60 7.35 -17.12 -7.22
C SER A 60 8.06 -16.39 -8.37
N LEU A 61 7.31 -15.59 -9.12
CA LEU A 61 7.88 -14.73 -10.16
C LEU A 61 8.93 -13.76 -9.58
N LEU A 62 8.68 -13.22 -8.38
CA LEU A 62 9.63 -12.34 -7.70
C LEU A 62 10.94 -13.07 -7.39
N ASP A 63 10.86 -14.30 -6.88
CA ASP A 63 12.03 -15.13 -6.58
C ASP A 63 12.84 -15.45 -7.85
N ARG A 64 12.15 -15.76 -8.95
CA ARG A 64 12.78 -16.00 -10.24
C ARG A 64 13.41 -14.74 -10.82
N ALA A 65 12.81 -13.57 -10.63
CA ALA A 65 13.30 -12.30 -11.17
C ALA A 65 14.45 -11.67 -10.37
N LYS A 66 14.78 -12.19 -9.17
CA LYS A 66 15.85 -11.64 -8.31
C LYS A 66 17.19 -11.46 -9.02
N HIS A 67 17.57 -12.39 -9.89
CA HIS A 67 18.85 -12.34 -10.62
C HIS A 67 18.93 -11.20 -11.64
N LEU A 68 17.79 -10.59 -12.00
CA LEU A 68 17.74 -9.44 -12.90
C LEU A 68 18.01 -8.12 -12.18
N VAL A 69 17.86 -8.09 -10.85
CA VAL A 69 18.12 -6.90 -10.03
C VAL A 69 19.60 -6.55 -10.11
N GLY A 70 19.92 -5.37 -10.63
CA GLY A 70 21.31 -4.93 -10.84
C GLY A 70 22.01 -5.58 -12.04
N SER A 71 21.31 -6.37 -12.86
CA SER A 71 21.86 -6.90 -14.12
C SER A 71 22.03 -5.82 -15.20
N VAL A 72 21.43 -4.65 -14.98
CA VAL A 72 21.53 -3.49 -15.86
C VAL A 72 21.99 -2.29 -15.04
N GLU A 73 22.92 -1.53 -15.59
CA GLU A 73 23.33 -0.25 -15.01
C GLU A 73 22.35 0.83 -15.44
N GLY A 74 21.79 1.55 -14.47
CA GLY A 74 20.84 2.60 -14.73
C GLY A 74 20.35 3.29 -13.45
N PRO A 75 19.68 4.44 -13.58
CA PRO A 75 19.06 5.10 -12.45
C PRO A 75 17.99 4.18 -11.85
N GLY A 76 18.00 4.01 -10.52
CA GLY A 76 17.02 3.17 -9.82
C GLY A 76 15.57 3.66 -9.93
N ASP A 77 15.39 4.91 -10.37
CA ASP A 77 14.09 5.51 -10.65
C ASP A 77 13.88 5.65 -12.16
N LEU A 78 13.28 4.61 -12.75
CA LEU A 78 12.92 4.56 -14.18
C LEU A 78 11.47 5.00 -14.43
N SER A 79 10.61 4.99 -13.41
CA SER A 79 9.17 5.19 -13.55
C SER A 79 8.65 6.49 -12.94
N THR A 80 9.49 7.27 -12.27
CA THR A 80 9.07 8.48 -11.55
C THR A 80 9.96 9.68 -11.85
N ASN A 81 11.03 9.50 -12.62
CA ASN A 81 11.91 10.59 -13.03
C ASN A 81 11.44 11.24 -14.35
N PRO A 82 10.89 12.48 -14.33
CA PRO A 82 10.34 13.13 -15.52
C PRO A 82 11.38 13.35 -16.62
N LYS A 83 12.66 13.48 -16.26
CA LYS A 83 13.77 13.65 -17.21
C LYS A 83 13.95 12.43 -18.14
N TYR A 84 13.58 11.23 -17.69
CA TYR A 84 13.69 9.99 -18.47
C TYR A 84 12.37 9.57 -19.13
N MET A 85 11.31 10.38 -18.97
CA MET A 85 10.00 10.15 -19.59
C MET A 85 9.75 11.03 -20.83
N GLU A 86 10.72 11.87 -21.20
CA GLU A 86 10.66 12.60 -22.46
C GLU A 86 10.57 11.57 -23.61
N ASP A 87 9.50 11.68 -24.40
CA ASP A 87 9.16 10.82 -25.55
C ASP A 87 8.48 9.48 -25.27
N PHE A 88 8.25 9.11 -24.00
CA PHE A 88 7.49 7.90 -23.67
C PHE A 88 6.04 7.98 -24.20
N GLY A 89 5.69 7.14 -25.17
CA GLY A 89 4.36 7.09 -25.79
C GLY A 89 4.17 7.91 -27.06
N LYS A 90 5.19 8.64 -27.56
CA LYS A 90 5.06 9.44 -28.78
C LYS A 90 4.90 8.62 -30.06
N ASP A 91 5.46 7.41 -30.12
CA ASP A 91 5.37 6.54 -31.30
C ASP A 91 4.09 5.67 -31.33
N SER A 92 3.33 5.65 -30.24
CA SER A 92 2.12 4.81 -30.09
C SER A 92 0.87 5.39 -30.75
N LEU A 93 1.00 6.55 -31.42
CA LEU A 93 -0.08 7.31 -32.05
C LEU A 93 0.12 7.49 -33.57
N SER A 94 0.94 6.64 -34.20
CA SER A 94 1.11 6.60 -35.67
C SER A 94 0.15 5.65 -36.37
#